data_AF-A0A4Q3EWJ2-F1
#
_entry.id   AF-A0A4Q3EWJ2-F1
#
_cell.length_a   1.000
_cell.length_b   1.000
_cell.length_c   1.000
_cell.angle_alpha   90.00
_cell.angle_beta   90.00
_cell.angle_gamma   90.00
#
_symmetry.space_group_name_H-M   'P 1'
#
loop_
_entity.id
_entity.type
_entity.pdbx_description
1 polymer ?
#
loop_
_entity_poly.entity_id
_entity_poly.type
_entity_poly.pdbx_seq_one_letter_code
_entity_poly.pdbx_strand_id
1 'polypeptide(L)'
;MSISLRRFLVFYRLPIAIVLVALGIWLGISVTWWIGWLPIFIALIVVAVHFLLGPMTLIQGYVEAGDMEGAQKLMDRVKYPDLLYKPVRSSYYMLRANLSTMTDDLDKAEADLRKGLETGITEKEYEGSAYLQLGSIAYKKGNTKEAYEHLRKAIKIGLPDKDNEATAYLQLSAICMQRRDFRSAKLYFGKAKSCKPTNPQVVEQLKEMSKYMSRIPG
;
A
#
# COMPACT_ATOMS: atom_id res chain seq x y z
N MET A 1 -2.70 -21.57 -16.28
CA MET A 1 -2.22 -20.61 -17.31
C MET A 1 -0.77 -20.29 -17.01
N SER A 2 0.15 -20.42 -17.97
CA SER A 2 1.57 -20.07 -17.73
C SER A 2 1.72 -18.57 -17.41
N ILE A 3 2.67 -18.21 -16.55
CA ILE A 3 2.92 -16.82 -16.12
C ILE A 3 3.17 -15.91 -17.33
N SER A 4 3.85 -16.42 -18.34
CA SER A 4 4.13 -15.72 -19.61
C SER A 4 2.86 -15.40 -20.39
N LEU A 5 1.90 -16.33 -20.48
CA LEU A 5 0.63 -16.11 -21.18
C LEU A 5 -0.23 -15.07 -20.46
N ARG A 6 -0.28 -15.12 -19.12
CA ARG A 6 -0.98 -14.11 -18.31
C ARG A 6 -0.38 -12.71 -18.51
N ARG A 7 0.95 -12.60 -18.50
CA ARG A 7 1.66 -11.33 -18.73
C ARG A 7 1.36 -10.75 -20.11
N PHE A 8 1.39 -11.60 -21.14
CA PHE A 8 1.03 -11.20 -22.50
C PHE A 8 -0.40 -10.65 -22.57
N LEU A 9 -1.39 -11.40 -22.08
CA LEU A 9 -2.79 -10.95 -22.12
C LEU A 9 -3.02 -9.62 -21.41
N VAL A 10 -2.37 -9.38 -20.28
CA VAL A 10 -2.50 -8.14 -19.50
C VAL A 10 -1.90 -6.93 -20.25
N PHE A 11 -0.73 -7.10 -20.87
CA PHE A 11 -0.06 -6.00 -21.58
C PHE A 11 -0.67 -5.71 -22.96
N TYR A 12 -1.23 -6.71 -23.62
CA TYR A 12 -1.81 -6.56 -24.95
C TYR A 12 -3.35 -6.44 -24.96
N ARG A 13 -3.99 -6.13 -23.82
CA ARG A 13 -5.46 -5.96 -23.73
C ARG A 13 -6.03 -5.01 -24.79
N LEU A 14 -5.41 -3.85 -25.00
CA LEU A 14 -5.90 -2.85 -25.97
C LEU A 14 -5.77 -3.34 -27.42
N PRO A 15 -4.60 -3.84 -27.89
CA PRO A 15 -4.50 -4.49 -29.19
C PRO A 15 -5.49 -5.65 -29.39
N ILE A 16 -5.66 -6.50 -28.37
CA ILE A 16 -6.63 -7.62 -28.42
C ILE A 16 -8.05 -7.09 -28.60
N ALA A 17 -8.44 -6.04 -27.88
CA ALA A 17 -9.75 -5.41 -28.03
C ALA A 17 -9.95 -4.84 -29.44
N ILE A 18 -8.93 -4.21 -30.03
CA ILE A 18 -9.00 -3.69 -31.41
C ILE A 18 -9.21 -4.83 -32.41
N VAL A 19 -8.47 -5.94 -32.27
CA VAL A 19 -8.62 -7.12 -33.13
C VAL A 19 -10.01 -7.74 -32.97
N LEU A 20 -10.55 -7.81 -31.75
CA LEU A 20 -11.89 -8.33 -31.49
C LEU A 20 -12.99 -7.45 -32.09
N VAL A 21 -12.84 -6.11 -32.04
CA VAL A 21 -13.77 -5.18 -32.69
C VAL A 21 -13.73 -5.38 -34.21
N ALA A 22 -12.54 -5.45 -34.80
CA ALA A 22 -12.37 -5.68 -36.23
C ALA A 22 -12.99 -7.03 -36.67
N LEU A 23 -12.78 -8.09 -35.89
CA LEU A 23 -13.38 -9.40 -36.11
C LEU A 23 -14.90 -9.34 -36.04
N GLY A 24 -15.45 -8.64 -35.04
CA GLY A 24 -16.89 -8.50 -34.87
C GLY A 24 -17.56 -7.73 -36.01
N ILE A 25 -16.92 -6.64 -36.49
CA ILE A 25 -17.37 -5.90 -37.68
C ILE A 25 -17.33 -6.80 -38.92
N TRP A 26 -16.22 -7.53 -39.11
CA TRP A 26 -16.07 -8.44 -40.24
C TRP A 26 -17.13 -9.56 -40.25
N LEU A 27 -17.41 -10.17 -39.09
CA LEU A 27 -18.47 -11.17 -38.93
C LEU A 27 -19.87 -10.58 -39.13
N GLY A 28 -20.08 -9.32 -38.73
CA GLY A 28 -21.32 -8.60 -38.95
C GLY A 28 -21.63 -8.38 -40.44
N ILE A 29 -20.60 -8.04 -41.23
CA ILE A 29 -20.72 -7.82 -42.68
C ILE A 29 -20.77 -9.15 -43.45
N SER A 30 -19.93 -10.12 -43.08
CA SER A 30 -19.74 -11.36 -43.87
C SER A 30 -20.73 -12.47 -43.53
N VAL A 31 -21.26 -12.49 -42.30
CA VAL A 31 -22.13 -13.57 -41.81
C VAL A 31 -23.44 -12.99 -41.28
N THR A 32 -23.44 -12.44 -40.06
CA THR A 32 -24.62 -11.84 -39.42
C THR A 32 -24.20 -11.02 -38.19
N TRP A 33 -24.88 -9.89 -37.97
CA TRP A 33 -24.68 -9.06 -36.78
C TRP A 33 -24.97 -9.78 -35.46
N TRP A 34 -25.83 -10.80 -35.46
CA TRP A 34 -26.09 -11.67 -34.29
C TRP A 34 -24.84 -12.40 -33.79
N ILE A 35 -23.86 -12.66 -34.65
CA ILE A 35 -22.58 -13.26 -34.26
C ILE A 35 -21.53 -12.15 -34.06
N GLY A 36 -21.57 -11.11 -34.90
CA GLY A 36 -20.62 -10.00 -34.85
C GLY A 36 -20.64 -9.18 -33.55
N TRP A 37 -21.78 -9.09 -32.86
CA TRP A 37 -21.84 -8.36 -31.58
C TRP A 37 -21.09 -9.06 -30.44
N LEU A 38 -20.92 -10.39 -30.50
CA LEU A 38 -20.25 -11.15 -29.43
C LEU A 38 -18.77 -10.74 -29.25
N PRO A 39 -17.92 -10.75 -30.30
CA PRO A 39 -16.54 -10.23 -30.18
C PRO A 39 -16.47 -8.77 -29.74
N ILE A 40 -17.39 -7.92 -30.20
CA ILE A 40 -17.43 -6.49 -29.82
C ILE A 40 -17.74 -6.35 -28.34
N PHE A 41 -18.70 -7.13 -27.83
CA PHE A 41 -19.04 -7.15 -26.42
C PHE A 41 -17.86 -7.65 -25.55
N ILE A 42 -17.16 -8.70 -26.00
CA ILE A 42 -15.94 -9.17 -25.34
C ILE A 42 -14.86 -8.08 -25.36
N ALA A 43 -14.67 -7.37 -26.48
CA ALA A 43 -13.72 -6.26 -26.58
C ALA A 43 -14.03 -5.15 -25.57
N LEU A 44 -15.31 -4.81 -25.40
CA LEU A 44 -15.77 -3.83 -24.42
C LEU A 44 -15.41 -4.27 -22.99
N ILE A 45 -15.62 -5.55 -22.65
CA ILE A 45 -15.20 -6.10 -21.36
C ILE A 45 -13.68 -6.02 -21.20
N VAL A 46 -12.90 -6.36 -22.22
CA VAL A 46 -11.42 -6.31 -22.17
C VAL A 46 -10.93 -4.87 -21.93
N VAL A 47 -11.54 -3.87 -22.56
CA VAL A 47 -11.23 -2.46 -22.35
C VAL A 47 -11.62 -2.03 -20.93
N ALA A 48 -12.81 -2.39 -20.46
CA ALA A 48 -13.23 -2.09 -19.09
C ALA A 48 -12.26 -2.70 -18.06
N VAL A 49 -11.88 -3.97 -18.24
CA VAL A 49 -10.91 -4.67 -17.39
C VAL A 49 -9.52 -4.04 -17.45
N HIS A 50 -9.10 -3.50 -18.61
CA HIS A 50 -7.83 -2.79 -18.75
C HIS A 50 -7.75 -1.60 -17.79
N PHE A 51 -8.78 -0.76 -17.74
CA PHE A 51 -8.79 0.42 -16.88
C PHE A 51 -9.14 0.11 -15.42
N LEU A 52 -10.04 -0.85 -15.16
CA LEU A 52 -10.45 -1.20 -13.81
C LEU A 52 -9.34 -1.94 -13.03
N LEU A 53 -8.66 -2.90 -13.64
CA LEU A 53 -7.64 -3.70 -12.95
C LEU A 53 -6.22 -3.20 -13.20
N GLY A 54 -5.97 -2.55 -14.35
CA GLY A 54 -4.62 -2.24 -14.80
C GLY A 54 -3.71 -3.47 -14.88
N PRO A 55 -2.38 -3.26 -14.94
CA PRO A 55 -1.40 -4.33 -14.81
C PRO A 55 -1.24 -4.85 -13.38
N MET A 56 -1.96 -4.29 -12.39
CA MET A 56 -1.80 -4.59 -10.96
C MET A 56 -1.98 -6.06 -10.61
N THR A 57 -2.71 -6.83 -11.43
CA THR A 57 -2.83 -8.28 -11.26
C THR A 57 -1.48 -9.01 -11.29
N LEU A 58 -0.45 -8.43 -11.92
CA LEU A 58 0.89 -9.01 -12.01
C LEU A 58 1.80 -8.61 -10.85
N ILE A 59 1.41 -7.64 -10.01
CA ILE A 59 2.29 -7.04 -9.01
C ILE A 59 2.80 -8.05 -7.99
N GLN A 60 1.94 -8.99 -7.58
CA GLN A 60 2.28 -10.04 -6.63
C GLN A 60 3.46 -10.87 -7.11
N GLY A 61 3.52 -11.22 -8.40
CA GLY A 61 4.61 -12.02 -8.95
C GLY A 61 5.95 -11.27 -8.97
N TYR A 62 5.94 -9.94 -9.06
CA TYR A 62 7.17 -9.14 -8.93
C TYR A 62 7.61 -9.05 -7.47
N VAL A 63 6.67 -8.85 -6.55
CA VAL A 63 6.93 -8.80 -5.10
C VAL A 63 7.47 -10.15 -4.60
N GLU A 64 6.85 -11.27 -4.99
CA GLU A 64 7.30 -12.63 -4.64
C GLU A 64 8.69 -12.94 -5.20
N ALA A 65 9.02 -12.41 -6.37
CA ALA A 65 10.35 -12.53 -6.97
C ALA A 65 11.40 -11.58 -6.35
N GLY A 66 10.98 -10.67 -5.46
CA GLY A 66 11.84 -9.60 -4.93
C GLY A 66 12.25 -8.56 -5.97
N ASP A 67 11.64 -8.55 -7.16
CA ASP A 67 11.94 -7.62 -8.26
C ASP A 67 11.20 -6.29 -8.05
N MET A 68 11.74 -5.47 -7.16
CA MET A 68 11.17 -4.16 -6.81
C MET A 68 11.23 -3.16 -7.96
N GLU A 69 12.26 -3.21 -8.81
CA GLU A 69 12.35 -2.37 -10.01
C GLU A 69 11.26 -2.73 -11.04
N GLY A 70 11.05 -4.03 -11.26
CA GLY A 70 9.99 -4.52 -12.13
C GLY A 70 8.60 -4.16 -11.61
N ALA A 71 8.38 -4.24 -10.29
CA ALA A 71 7.16 -3.78 -9.63
C ALA A 71 6.92 -2.28 -9.86
N GLN A 72 7.96 -1.44 -9.72
CA GLN A 72 7.87 0.00 -9.97
C GLN A 72 7.55 0.30 -11.45
N LYS A 73 8.28 -0.31 -12.39
CA LYS A 73 8.00 -0.18 -13.84
C LYS A 73 6.59 -0.61 -14.21
N LEU A 74 6.03 -1.61 -13.53
CA LEU A 74 4.65 -2.06 -13.72
C LEU A 74 3.65 -0.99 -13.27
N MET A 75 3.93 -0.36 -12.12
CA MET A 75 3.09 0.69 -11.55
C MET A 75 3.12 1.98 -12.37
N ASP A 76 4.28 2.33 -12.95
CA ASP A 76 4.42 3.52 -13.81
C ASP A 76 3.62 3.40 -15.11
N ARG A 77 3.24 2.17 -15.52
CA ARG A 77 2.33 1.96 -16.66
C ARG A 77 0.88 2.34 -16.33
N VAL A 78 0.52 2.49 -15.07
CA VAL A 78 -0.82 2.90 -14.64
C VAL A 78 -0.98 4.41 -14.84
N LYS A 79 -1.46 4.82 -16.02
CA LYS A 79 -1.68 6.25 -16.34
C LYS A 79 -2.85 6.87 -15.58
N TYR A 80 -3.89 6.08 -15.28
CA TYR A 80 -5.13 6.55 -14.67
C TYR A 80 -5.47 5.72 -13.42
N PRO A 81 -4.75 5.92 -12.30
CA PRO A 81 -4.97 5.13 -11.09
C PRO A 81 -6.37 5.33 -10.49
N ASP A 82 -7.01 6.48 -10.75
CA ASP A 82 -8.36 6.76 -10.24
C ASP A 82 -9.46 5.94 -10.91
N LEU A 83 -9.21 5.38 -12.11
CA LEU A 83 -10.12 4.45 -12.78
C LEU A 83 -10.04 3.02 -12.22
N LEU A 84 -9.03 2.72 -11.40
CA LEU A 84 -8.91 1.42 -10.78
C LEU A 84 -10.10 1.18 -9.83
N TYR A 85 -10.61 -0.05 -9.82
CA TYR A 85 -11.64 -0.41 -8.85
C TYR A 85 -11.09 -0.29 -7.42
N LYS A 86 -11.95 0.09 -6.46
CA LYS A 86 -11.57 0.57 -5.12
C LYS A 86 -10.47 -0.28 -4.43
N PRO A 87 -10.60 -1.61 -4.25
CA PRO A 87 -9.55 -2.44 -3.67
C PRO A 87 -8.20 -2.35 -4.39
N VAL A 88 -8.15 -2.46 -5.73
CA VAL A 88 -6.85 -2.36 -6.44
C VAL A 88 -6.30 -0.95 -6.43
N ARG A 89 -7.15 0.07 -6.44
CA ARG A 89 -6.71 1.45 -6.28
C ARG A 89 -6.05 1.67 -4.92
N SER A 90 -6.65 1.16 -3.86
CA SER A 90 -6.09 1.21 -2.50
C SER A 90 -4.74 0.50 -2.45
N SER A 91 -4.66 -0.75 -2.94
CA SER A 91 -3.40 -1.50 -2.98
C SER A 91 -2.32 -0.82 -3.83
N TYR A 92 -2.70 -0.21 -4.96
CA TYR A 92 -1.80 0.57 -5.79
C TYR A 92 -1.18 1.73 -5.01
N TYR A 93 -1.99 2.55 -4.35
CA TYR A 93 -1.51 3.70 -3.59
C TYR A 93 -0.67 3.27 -2.37
N MET A 94 -1.05 2.21 -1.65
CA MET A 94 -0.23 1.68 -0.55
C MET A 94 1.14 1.19 -1.01
N LEU A 95 1.19 0.45 -2.12
CA LEU A 95 2.46 -0.03 -2.65
C LEU A 95 3.33 1.13 -3.15
N ARG A 96 2.72 2.14 -3.79
CA ARG A 96 3.43 3.32 -4.27
C ARG A 96 4.00 4.14 -3.13
N ALA A 97 3.26 4.23 -2.02
CA ALA A 97 3.75 4.86 -0.81
C ALA A 97 4.95 4.14 -0.20
N ASN A 98 4.91 2.80 -0.15
CA ASN A 98 6.04 2.00 0.32
C ASN A 98 7.28 2.25 -0.53
N LEU A 99 7.14 2.22 -1.87
CA LEU A 99 8.24 2.51 -2.79
C LEU A 99 8.78 3.94 -2.61
N SER A 100 7.89 4.93 -2.50
CA SER A 100 8.26 6.33 -2.30
C SER A 100 8.99 6.55 -0.98
N THR A 101 8.62 5.79 0.07
CA THR A 101 9.32 5.80 1.36
C THR A 101 10.73 5.21 1.25
N MET A 102 10.94 4.19 0.40
CA MET A 102 12.25 3.61 0.15
C MET A 102 13.16 4.56 -0.65
N THR A 103 12.58 5.39 -1.52
CA THR A 103 13.31 6.43 -2.28
C THR A 103 13.39 7.77 -1.54
N ASP A 104 13.02 7.80 -0.26
CA ASP A 104 12.99 8.98 0.63
C ASP A 104 12.13 10.16 0.12
N ASP A 105 11.17 9.88 -0.78
CA ASP A 105 10.17 10.85 -1.24
C ASP A 105 8.97 10.84 -0.29
N LEU A 106 9.18 11.46 0.88
CA LEU A 106 8.21 11.45 1.98
C LEU A 106 6.93 12.25 1.65
N ASP A 107 6.99 13.23 0.75
CA ASP A 107 5.81 13.99 0.31
C ASP A 107 4.89 13.15 -0.56
N LYS A 108 5.45 12.43 -1.55
CA LYS A 108 4.66 11.49 -2.35
C LYS A 108 4.13 10.34 -1.52
N ALA A 109 4.95 9.79 -0.62
CA ALA A 109 4.53 8.70 0.26
C ALA A 109 3.30 9.09 1.11
N GLU A 110 3.33 10.28 1.70
CA GLU A 110 2.22 10.80 2.52
C GLU A 110 0.95 11.00 1.68
N ALA A 111 1.07 11.62 0.50
CA ALA A 111 -0.05 11.85 -0.40
C ALA A 111 -0.68 10.52 -0.86
N ASP A 112 0.13 9.52 -1.16
CA ASP A 112 -0.32 8.20 -1.59
C ASP A 112 -1.01 7.44 -0.46
N LEU A 113 -0.49 7.47 0.76
CA LEU A 113 -1.15 6.84 1.91
C LEU A 113 -2.52 7.47 2.19
N ARG A 114 -2.62 8.80 2.10
CA ARG A 114 -3.91 9.49 2.25
C ARG A 114 -4.91 9.06 1.18
N LYS A 115 -4.48 8.99 -0.08
CA LYS A 115 -5.33 8.47 -1.17
C LYS A 115 -5.74 7.02 -0.93
N GLY A 116 -4.82 6.15 -0.51
CA GLY A 116 -5.12 4.77 -0.16
C GLY A 116 -6.22 4.69 0.91
N LEU A 117 -6.09 5.46 1.99
CA LEU A 117 -7.07 5.53 3.07
C LEU A 117 -8.43 6.07 2.60
N GLU A 118 -8.46 7.15 1.81
CA GLU A 118 -9.70 7.72 1.26
C GLU A 118 -10.45 6.73 0.36
N THR A 119 -9.72 5.87 -0.35
CA THR A 119 -10.35 4.88 -1.25
C THR A 119 -11.07 3.74 -0.53
N GLY A 120 -10.88 3.64 0.79
CA GLY A 120 -11.48 2.63 1.65
C GLY A 120 -10.67 1.35 1.64
N ILE A 121 -9.68 1.29 2.54
CA ILE A 121 -8.97 0.04 2.83
C ILE A 121 -9.99 -0.92 3.44
N THR A 122 -10.22 -2.06 2.80
CA THR A 122 -11.26 -3.02 3.21
C THR A 122 -10.90 -3.75 4.51
N GLU A 123 -9.60 -3.91 4.77
CA GLU A 123 -9.06 -4.65 5.89
C GLU A 123 -8.49 -3.70 6.95
N LYS A 124 -9.06 -3.73 8.16
CA LYS A 124 -8.69 -2.82 9.26
C LYS A 124 -7.20 -2.86 9.59
N GLU A 125 -6.55 -4.02 9.50
CA GLU A 125 -5.12 -4.17 9.78
C GLU A 125 -4.23 -3.40 8.80
N TYR A 126 -4.63 -3.35 7.52
CA TYR A 126 -3.94 -2.54 6.51
C TYR A 126 -4.21 -1.05 6.73
N GLU A 127 -5.41 -0.69 7.19
CA GLU A 127 -5.73 0.69 7.58
C GLU A 127 -4.87 1.14 8.76
N GLY A 128 -4.73 0.32 9.80
CA GLY A 128 -3.84 0.58 10.92
C GLY A 128 -2.39 0.72 10.49
N SER A 129 -1.91 -0.15 9.59
CA SER A 129 -0.55 -0.09 9.04
C SER A 129 -0.30 1.19 8.24
N ALA A 130 -1.28 1.65 7.45
CA ALA A 130 -1.19 2.91 6.73
C ALA A 130 -1.09 4.11 7.69
N TYR A 131 -1.85 4.13 8.79
CA TYR A 131 -1.69 5.17 9.82
C TYR A 131 -0.36 5.09 10.57
N LEU A 132 0.18 3.88 10.81
CA LEU A 132 1.51 3.71 11.40
C LEU A 132 2.59 4.33 10.50
N GLN A 133 2.49 4.11 9.19
CA GLN A 133 3.40 4.70 8.21
C GLN A 133 3.24 6.22 8.13
N LEU A 134 2.02 6.74 8.06
CA LEU A 134 1.77 8.19 8.12
C LEU A 134 2.35 8.82 9.39
N GLY A 135 2.20 8.14 10.53
CA GLY A 135 2.80 8.56 11.79
C GLY A 135 4.32 8.63 11.74
N SER A 136 4.94 7.61 11.16
CA SER A 136 6.40 7.54 10.96
C SER A 136 6.91 8.64 10.03
N ILE A 137 6.20 8.90 8.92
CA ILE A 137 6.53 9.95 7.96
C ILE A 137 6.40 11.33 8.60
N ALA A 138 5.28 11.60 9.27
CA ALA A 138 5.07 12.86 9.98
C ALA A 138 6.14 13.09 11.06
N TYR A 139 6.55 12.04 11.77
CA TYR A 139 7.65 12.13 12.74
C TYR A 139 8.97 12.50 12.08
N LYS A 140 9.33 11.86 10.95
CA LYS A 140 10.54 12.18 10.17
C LYS A 140 10.53 13.63 9.64
N LYS A 141 9.36 14.15 9.27
CA LYS A 141 9.16 15.55 8.85
C LYS A 141 9.19 16.56 10.00
N GLY A 142 9.26 16.10 11.25
CA GLY A 142 9.22 16.97 12.44
C GLY A 142 7.82 17.35 12.91
N ASN A 143 6.76 16.88 12.23
CA ASN A 143 5.36 17.11 12.59
C ASN A 143 4.91 16.19 13.74
N THR A 144 5.47 16.38 14.93
CA THR A 144 5.23 15.48 16.07
C THR A 144 3.76 15.40 16.50
N LYS A 145 2.96 16.45 16.28
CA LYS A 145 1.52 16.48 16.59
C LYS A 145 0.75 15.49 15.73
N GLU A 146 0.88 15.59 14.42
CA GLU A 146 0.26 14.68 13.45
C GLU A 146 0.77 13.25 13.63
N ALA A 147 2.08 13.08 13.85
CA ALA A 147 2.67 11.79 14.13
C ALA A 147 1.99 11.09 15.31
N TYR A 148 1.79 11.82 16.41
CA TYR A 148 1.12 11.31 17.61
C TYR A 148 -0.34 10.89 17.34
N GLU A 149 -1.09 11.70 16.59
CA GLU A 149 -2.49 11.41 16.25
C GLU A 149 -2.61 10.19 15.34
N HIS A 150 -1.79 10.11 14.29
CA HIS A 150 -1.75 8.97 13.38
C HIS A 150 -1.34 7.67 14.08
N LEU A 151 -0.31 7.69 14.92
CA LEU A 151 0.12 6.50 15.66
C LEU A 151 -0.93 6.00 16.66
N ARG A 152 -1.63 6.89 17.36
CA ARG A 152 -2.75 6.47 18.22
C ARG A 152 -3.91 5.90 17.42
N LYS A 153 -4.19 6.47 16.24
CA LYS A 153 -5.23 5.98 15.34
C LYS A 153 -4.87 4.58 14.82
N ALA A 154 -3.62 4.34 14.45
CA ALA A 154 -3.12 3.03 14.05
C ALA A 154 -3.38 1.96 15.12
N ILE A 155 -3.02 2.24 16.38
CA ILE A 155 -3.23 1.32 17.50
C ILE A 155 -4.71 1.09 17.78
N LYS A 156 -5.55 2.14 17.68
CA LYS A 156 -7.00 2.03 17.90
C LYS A 156 -7.68 1.15 16.85
N ILE A 157 -7.24 1.22 15.60
CA ILE A 157 -7.78 0.42 14.50
C ILE A 157 -7.30 -1.04 14.62
N GLY A 158 -6.04 -1.23 15.01
CA GLY A 158 -5.39 -2.53 15.11
C GLY A 158 -4.28 -2.68 14.07
N LEU A 159 -3.22 -3.38 14.45
CA LEU A 159 -2.06 -3.65 13.61
C LEU A 159 -1.92 -5.16 13.39
N PRO A 160 -1.39 -5.60 12.24
CA PRO A 160 -1.40 -7.00 11.82
C PRO A 160 -0.54 -7.91 12.73
N ASP A 161 0.49 -7.35 13.36
CA ASP A 161 1.41 -8.10 14.19
C ASP A 161 1.93 -7.30 15.39
N LYS A 162 2.55 -8.03 16.32
CA LYS A 162 3.08 -7.48 17.58
C LYS A 162 4.33 -6.63 17.37
N ASP A 163 5.08 -6.83 16.29
CA ASP A 163 6.26 -6.03 15.96
C ASP A 163 5.86 -4.63 15.50
N ASN A 164 4.82 -4.51 14.67
CA ASN A 164 4.20 -3.27 14.25
C ASN A 164 3.54 -2.56 15.44
N GLU A 165 2.83 -3.29 16.31
CA GLU A 165 2.26 -2.74 17.53
C GLU A 165 3.35 -2.18 18.47
N ALA A 166 4.44 -2.93 18.67
CA ALA A 166 5.59 -2.48 19.44
C ALA A 166 6.24 -1.23 18.84
N THR A 167 6.39 -1.20 17.51
CA THR A 167 6.94 -0.06 16.77
C THR A 167 6.09 1.20 16.97
N ALA A 168 4.76 1.08 16.88
CA ALA A 168 3.85 2.18 17.12
C ALA A 168 4.00 2.75 18.55
N TYR A 169 4.07 1.87 19.55
CA TYR A 169 4.29 2.27 20.95
C TYR A 169 5.68 2.87 21.19
N LEU A 170 6.73 2.36 20.55
CA LEU A 170 8.07 2.93 20.62
C LEU A 170 8.08 4.37 20.06
N GLN A 171 7.49 4.59 18.90
CA GLN A 171 7.43 5.92 18.31
C GLN A 171 6.60 6.89 19.17
N LEU A 172 5.47 6.44 19.74
CA LEU A 172 4.72 7.25 20.71
C LEU A 172 5.54 7.59 21.95
N SER A 173 6.31 6.62 22.47
CA SER A 173 7.23 6.83 23.59
C SER A 173 8.29 7.89 23.25
N ALA A 174 8.91 7.80 22.07
CA ALA A 174 9.89 8.79 21.59
C ALA A 174 9.28 10.20 21.46
N ILE A 175 8.05 10.32 20.94
CA ILE A 175 7.35 11.61 20.84
C ILE A 175 7.07 12.18 22.24
N CYS A 176 6.59 11.34 23.18
CA CYS A 176 6.36 11.77 24.57
C CYS A 176 7.66 12.21 25.24
N MET A 177 8.77 11.51 24.98
CA MET A 177 10.11 11.88 25.44
C MET A 177 10.53 13.27 24.96
N GLN A 178 10.36 13.54 23.67
CA GLN A 178 10.67 14.85 23.09
C GLN A 178 9.83 15.97 23.71
N ARG A 179 8.58 15.66 24.09
CA ARG A 179 7.67 16.59 24.78
C ARG A 179 7.90 16.71 26.29
N ARG A 180 8.90 16.00 26.85
CA ARG A 180 9.14 15.88 28.30
C ARG A 180 7.96 15.30 29.09
N ASP A 181 7.05 14.58 28.43
CA ASP A 181 5.99 13.82 29.08
C ASP A 181 6.50 12.41 29.44
N PHE A 182 7.31 12.37 30.49
CA PHE A 182 7.99 11.16 30.95
C PHE A 182 7.03 10.08 31.47
N ARG A 183 5.88 10.48 32.02
CA ARG A 183 4.85 9.55 32.49
C ARG A 183 4.25 8.77 31.33
N SER A 184 3.82 9.45 30.26
CA SER A 184 3.29 8.79 29.08
C SER A 184 4.37 8.01 28.32
N ALA A 185 5.61 8.51 28.27
CA ALA A 185 6.73 7.79 27.68
C ALA A 185 6.94 6.42 28.37
N LYS A 186 6.99 6.38 29.71
CA LYS A 186 7.11 5.13 30.49
C LYS A 186 5.94 4.18 30.21
N LEU A 187 4.72 4.70 30.14
CA LEU A 187 3.53 3.91 29.82
C LEU A 187 3.62 3.26 28.45
N TYR A 188 3.92 4.04 27.39
CA TYR A 188 4.00 3.51 26.03
C TYR A 188 5.19 2.57 25.85
N PHE A 189 6.34 2.88 26.45
CA PHE A 189 7.48 1.97 26.44
C PHE A 189 7.19 0.63 27.14
N GLY A 190 6.45 0.66 28.26
CA GLY A 190 5.98 -0.56 28.92
C GLY A 190 5.08 -1.40 28.02
N LYS A 191 4.17 -0.76 27.28
CA LYS A 191 3.33 -1.43 26.27
C LYS A 191 4.17 -2.03 25.13
N ALA A 192 5.13 -1.28 24.60
CA ALA A 192 6.04 -1.77 23.57
C ALA A 192 6.79 -3.04 24.01
N LYS A 193 7.28 -3.08 25.27
CA LYS A 193 7.91 -4.28 25.84
C LYS A 193 6.93 -5.44 25.98
N SER A 194 5.68 -5.17 26.38
CA SER A 194 4.66 -6.20 26.57
C SER A 194 4.26 -6.90 25.28
N CYS A 195 4.44 -6.25 24.13
CA CYS A 195 4.23 -6.84 22.81
C CYS A 195 5.21 -7.98 22.50
N LYS A 196 6.36 -8.05 23.20
CA LYS A 196 7.43 -9.06 22.97
C LYS A 196 7.79 -9.20 21.48
N PRO A 197 8.20 -8.11 20.81
CA PRO A 197 8.55 -8.17 19.39
C PRO A 197 9.72 -9.13 19.18
N THR A 198 9.72 -9.80 18.03
CA THR A 198 10.75 -10.76 17.63
C THR A 198 11.67 -10.22 16.54
N ASN A 199 11.25 -9.14 15.85
CA ASN A 199 12.04 -8.49 14.83
C ASN A 199 13.32 -7.88 15.44
N PRO A 200 14.51 -8.25 14.96
CA PRO A 200 15.79 -7.76 15.48
C PRO A 200 15.88 -6.23 15.56
N GLN A 201 15.34 -5.53 14.56
CA GLN A 201 15.36 -4.06 14.50
C GLN A 201 14.53 -3.44 15.62
N VAL A 202 13.34 -3.97 15.88
CA VAL A 202 12.44 -3.49 16.93
C VAL A 202 13.00 -3.83 18.31
N VAL A 203 13.60 -5.02 18.46
CA VAL A 203 14.30 -5.44 19.68
C VAL A 203 15.49 -4.53 19.98
N GLU A 204 16.26 -4.15 18.97
CA GLU A 204 17.36 -3.20 19.10
C GLU A 204 16.86 -1.82 19.53
N GLN A 205 15.83 -1.27 18.86
CA GLN A 205 15.21 0.00 19.26
C GLN A 205 14.69 -0.03 20.70
N LEU A 206 14.09 -1.14 21.14
CA LEU A 206 13.68 -1.34 22.54
C LEU A 206 14.87 -1.28 23.50
N LYS A 207 16.00 -1.91 23.15
CA LYS A 207 17.22 -1.89 23.96
C LYS A 207 17.79 -0.48 24.04
N GLU A 208 17.88 0.24 22.92
CA GLU A 208 18.37 1.61 22.92
C GLU A 208 17.48 2.52 23.75
N MET A 209 16.17 2.49 23.51
CA MET A 209 15.20 3.27 24.28
C MET A 209 15.27 2.90 25.77
N SER A 210 15.50 1.64 26.14
CA SER A 210 15.65 1.24 27.55
C SER A 210 16.79 1.98 28.28
N LYS A 211 17.89 2.28 27.59
CA LYS A 211 19.03 3.03 28.16
C LYS A 211 18.66 4.48 28.44
N TYR A 212 17.84 5.08 27.59
CA TYR A 212 17.30 6.41 27.83
C TYR A 212 16.27 6.37 28.96
N MET A 213 15.40 5.37 28.97
CA MET A 213 14.32 5.24 29.95
C MET A 213 14.80 5.10 31.39
N SER A 214 15.95 4.46 31.62
CA SER A 214 16.56 4.34 32.94
C SER A 214 17.15 5.66 33.49
N ARG A 215 17.36 6.66 32.63
CA ARG A 215 17.95 7.96 32.99
C ARG A 215 16.91 9.06 33.22
N ILE A 216 15.63 8.75 33.05
CA ILE A 216 14.56 9.74 33.15
C ILE A 216 14.06 9.82 34.59
N PRO A 217 13.87 11.04 35.15
CA PRO A 217 13.32 11.22 36.48
C PRO A 217 11.92 10.59 36.63
N GLY A 218 11.58 10.24 37.88
CA GLY A 218 10.31 9.64 38.31
C GLY A 218 9.10 10.32 37.71
#